data_AF-A0A485AJX8-F1
#
_entry.id   AF-A0A485AJX8-F1
#
_cell.length_a   1.000
_cell.length_b   1.000
_cell.length_c   1.000
_cell.angle_alpha   90.00
_cell.angle_beta   90.00
_cell.angle_gamma   90.00
#
_symmetry.space_group_name_H-M   'P 1'
#
loop_
_entity.id
_entity.type
_entity.pdbx_description
1 polymer ?
#
loop_
_entity_poly.entity_id
_entity_poly.type
_entity_poly.pdbx_seq_one_letter_code
_entity_poly.pdbx_strand_id
1 'polypeptide(L)'
;MGVYPVGFGHAEHDRSWLELTGMPPARADLMTNPLFTQYFAHNPLEKDIASYVDVALPPVATTQTTEIQRSMTQMLERVIFNHDEPNKALAQSQQEINALLAR
;
A
#
# COMPACT_ATOMS: atom_id res chain seq x y z
N MET A 1 5.39 -5.79 -16.74
CA MET A 1 4.30 -5.77 -15.73
C MET A 1 4.12 -7.18 -15.21
N GLY A 2 4.77 -7.50 -14.09
CA GLY A 2 4.62 -8.80 -13.44
C GLY A 2 3.42 -8.72 -12.50
N VAL A 3 2.31 -9.34 -12.88
CA VAL A 3 1.21 -9.62 -11.97
C VAL A 3 1.78 -10.62 -10.96
N TYR A 4 1.97 -10.21 -9.71
CA TYR A 4 2.37 -11.15 -8.66
C TYR A 4 1.32 -12.27 -8.61
N PRO A 5 1.72 -13.55 -8.64
CA PRO A 5 0.77 -14.65 -8.53
C PRO A 5 0.07 -14.53 -7.18
N VAL A 6 -1.25 -14.42 -7.24
CA VAL A 6 -2.19 -14.59 -6.12
C VAL A 6 -1.70 -15.77 -5.28
N GLY A 7 -1.37 -15.50 -4.01
CA GLY A 7 -0.87 -16.52 -3.11
C GLY A 7 -1.87 -17.67 -3.02
N PHE A 8 -1.45 -18.87 -3.42
CA PHE A 8 -2.19 -20.10 -3.17
C PHE A 8 -2.07 -20.48 -1.68
N GLY A 9 -2.47 -19.58 -0.79
CA GLY A 9 -2.79 -19.91 0.59
C GLY A 9 -4.19 -20.52 0.60
N HIS A 10 -4.35 -21.70 1.20
CA HIS A 10 -5.69 -22.24 1.46
C HIS A 10 -6.53 -21.17 2.17
N ALA A 11 -7.76 -20.92 1.72
CA ALA A 11 -8.60 -19.84 2.26
C ALA A 11 -8.80 -19.95 3.78
N GLU A 12 -8.69 -21.16 4.30
CA GLU A 12 -8.69 -21.48 5.72
C GLU A 12 -7.47 -20.91 6.46
N HIS A 13 -6.29 -20.93 5.85
CA HIS A 13 -5.08 -20.31 6.42
C HIS A 13 -5.16 -18.79 6.38
N ASP A 14 -5.69 -18.24 5.29
CA ASP A 14 -5.95 -16.80 5.15
C ASP A 14 -6.95 -16.31 6.19
N ARG A 15 -8.01 -17.10 6.46
CA ARG A 15 -8.95 -16.81 7.54
C ARG A 15 -8.26 -16.85 8.90
N SER A 16 -7.43 -17.85 9.17
CA SER A 16 -6.66 -17.91 10.41
C SER A 16 -5.71 -16.72 10.57
N TRP A 17 -5.05 -16.28 9.50
CA TRP A 17 -4.21 -15.08 9.51
C TRP A 17 -5.01 -13.84 9.87
N LEU A 18 -6.17 -13.65 9.22
CA LEU A 18 -7.08 -12.55 9.51
C LEU A 18 -7.55 -12.58 10.97
N GLU A 19 -7.97 -13.74 11.48
CA GLU A 19 -8.42 -13.91 12.87
C GLU A 19 -7.32 -13.61 13.91
N LEU A 20 -6.07 -13.95 13.60
CA LEU A 20 -4.96 -13.76 14.52
C LEU A 20 -4.38 -12.34 14.50
N THR A 21 -4.45 -11.65 13.36
CA THR A 21 -3.71 -10.39 13.14
C THR A 21 -4.60 -9.19 12.86
N GLY A 22 -5.85 -9.40 12.47
CA GLY A 22 -6.74 -8.38 11.91
C GLY A 22 -6.28 -7.85 10.54
N MET A 23 -5.25 -8.44 9.93
CA MET A 23 -4.70 -7.99 8.66
C MET A 23 -5.38 -8.73 7.50
N PRO A 24 -5.96 -8.01 6.52
CA PRO A 24 -6.61 -8.66 5.39
C PRO A 24 -5.56 -9.32 4.47
N PRO A 25 -5.80 -10.58 4.04
CA PRO A 25 -4.91 -11.25 3.11
C PRO A 25 -5.03 -10.62 1.71
N ALA A 26 -3.94 -10.67 0.94
CA ALA A 26 -3.87 -10.05 -0.39
C ALA A 26 -4.65 -10.87 -1.44
N ARG A 27 -5.99 -10.77 -1.41
CA ARG A 27 -6.91 -11.49 -2.30
C ARG A 27 -8.12 -10.62 -2.67
N ALA A 28 -8.68 -10.86 -3.85
CA ALA A 28 -9.75 -10.03 -4.42
C ALA A 28 -11.16 -10.39 -3.94
N ASP A 29 -11.37 -11.59 -3.36
CA ASP A 29 -12.69 -12.11 -3.01
C ASP A 29 -13.07 -11.91 -1.53
N LEU A 30 -12.36 -11.06 -0.78
CA LEU A 30 -12.62 -10.79 0.65
C LEU A 30 -14.05 -10.37 0.93
N MET A 31 -14.67 -9.62 0.02
CA MET A 31 -16.03 -9.09 0.18
C MET A 31 -17.13 -10.04 -0.31
N THR A 32 -16.78 -11.13 -0.98
CA THR A 32 -17.73 -12.05 -1.62
C THR A 32 -17.65 -13.48 -1.11
N ASN A 33 -16.50 -13.90 -0.60
CA ASN A 33 -16.29 -15.27 -0.14
C ASN A 33 -16.87 -15.46 1.28
N PRO A 34 -17.81 -16.42 1.46
CA PRO A 34 -18.51 -16.63 2.72
C PRO A 34 -17.61 -16.81 3.95
N LEU A 35 -16.41 -17.35 3.78
CA LEU A 35 -15.44 -17.53 4.86
C LEU A 35 -15.02 -16.21 5.50
N PHE A 36 -14.88 -15.16 4.70
CA PHE A 36 -14.44 -13.84 5.18
C PHE A 36 -15.62 -12.92 5.49
N THR A 37 -16.70 -12.99 4.72
CA THR A 37 -17.87 -12.14 4.97
C THR A 37 -18.52 -12.41 6.32
N GLN A 38 -18.47 -13.66 6.82
CA GLN A 38 -18.90 -14.01 8.17
C GLN A 38 -18.03 -13.36 9.24
N TYR A 39 -16.71 -13.39 9.07
CA TYR A 39 -15.78 -12.72 9.97
C TYR A 39 -16.03 -11.20 10.00
N PHE A 40 -16.19 -10.57 8.84
CA PHE A 40 -16.43 -9.14 8.71
C PHE A 40 -17.80 -8.67 9.21
N ALA A 41 -18.78 -9.56 9.32
CA ALA A 41 -20.06 -9.24 9.97
C ALA A 41 -19.88 -8.88 11.45
N HIS A 42 -18.86 -9.44 12.10
CA HIS A 42 -18.53 -9.17 13.50
C HIS A 42 -17.39 -8.16 13.68
N ASN A 43 -16.64 -7.85 12.60
CA ASN A 43 -15.46 -6.97 12.63
C ASN A 43 -15.59 -5.85 11.57
N PRO A 44 -16.47 -4.86 11.77
CA PRO A 44 -16.78 -3.85 10.73
C PRO A 44 -15.62 -2.92 10.39
N LEU A 45 -14.75 -2.58 11.36
CA LEU A 45 -13.56 -1.77 11.08
C LEU A 45 -12.59 -2.48 10.12
N GLU A 46 -12.40 -3.78 10.32
CA GLU A 46 -11.51 -4.58 9.49
C GLU A 46 -12.12 -4.83 8.10
N LYS A 47 -13.45 -4.91 8.02
CA LYS A 47 -14.18 -4.94 6.75
C LYS A 47 -13.89 -3.69 5.92
N ASP A 48 -13.92 -2.52 6.54
CA ASP A 48 -13.66 -1.25 5.85
C ASP A 48 -12.24 -1.24 5.28
N ILE A 49 -11.25 -1.70 6.03
CA ILE A 49 -9.86 -1.83 5.56
C ILE A 49 -9.76 -2.85 4.43
N ALA A 50 -10.38 -4.02 4.59
CA ALA A 50 -10.38 -5.10 3.60
C ALA A 50 -11.06 -4.72 2.27
N SER A 51 -12.01 -3.79 2.29
CA SER A 51 -12.71 -3.31 1.09
C SER A 51 -11.82 -2.56 0.09
N TYR A 52 -10.61 -2.17 0.50
CA TYR A 52 -9.64 -1.49 -0.37
C TYR A 52 -8.56 -2.42 -0.93
N VAL A 53 -8.52 -3.69 -0.54
CA VAL A 53 -7.41 -4.60 -0.89
C VAL A 53 -7.38 -4.94 -2.38
N ASP A 54 -8.54 -5.10 -3.01
CA ASP A 54 -8.65 -5.45 -4.44
C ASP A 54 -8.34 -4.26 -5.38
N VAL A 55 -8.48 -3.04 -4.88
CA VAL A 55 -8.19 -1.78 -5.60
C VAL A 55 -6.84 -1.16 -5.22
N ALA A 56 -6.13 -1.72 -4.23
CA ALA A 56 -4.84 -1.20 -3.79
C ALA A 56 -3.76 -1.40 -4.86
N LEU A 57 -2.97 -0.36 -5.11
CA LEU A 57 -1.78 -0.45 -5.95
C LEU A 57 -0.56 -0.79 -5.08
N PRO A 58 0.21 -1.83 -5.43
CA PRO A 58 1.45 -2.11 -4.73
C PRO A 58 2.47 -0.98 -4.98
N PRO A 59 3.45 -0.81 -4.07
CA PRO A 59 4.58 0.08 -4.32
C PRO A 59 5.26 -0.23 -5.65
N VAL A 60 5.81 0.80 -6.28
CA VAL A 60 6.59 0.64 -7.52
C VAL A 60 7.73 -0.34 -7.30
N ALA A 61 7.88 -1.30 -8.20
CA ALA A 61 8.99 -2.24 -8.19
C ALA A 61 10.29 -1.52 -8.63
N THR A 62 11.11 -1.12 -7.66
CA THR A 62 12.42 -0.51 -7.89
C THR A 62 13.37 -0.85 -6.74
N THR A 63 14.67 -0.94 -7.03
CA THR A 63 15.71 -1.09 -6.00
C THR A 63 15.97 0.20 -5.25
N GLN A 64 15.47 1.33 -5.76
CA GLN A 64 15.70 2.67 -5.22
C GLN A 64 14.56 3.15 -4.30
N THR A 65 13.65 2.26 -3.86
CA THR A 65 12.42 2.60 -3.12
C THR A 65 12.69 3.49 -1.91
N THR A 66 13.70 3.17 -1.11
CA THR A 66 14.06 3.94 0.09
C THR A 66 14.49 5.37 -0.26
N GLU A 67 15.28 5.55 -1.32
CA GLU A 67 15.79 6.87 -1.71
C GLU A 67 14.67 7.74 -2.33
N ILE A 68 13.80 7.13 -3.14
CA ILE A 68 12.62 7.79 -3.69
C ILE A 68 11.69 8.23 -2.54
N GLN A 69 11.36 7.33 -1.62
CA GLN A 69 10.50 7.64 -0.47
C GLN A 69 11.13 8.72 0.42
N ARG A 70 12.46 8.70 0.62
CA ARG A 70 13.16 9.76 1.36
C ARG A 70 12.97 11.13 0.72
N SER A 71 13.18 11.25 -0.61
CA SER A 71 12.98 12.52 -1.31
C SER A 71 11.54 13.01 -1.19
N MET A 72 10.55 12.10 -1.34
CA MET A 72 9.13 12.44 -1.18
C MET A 72 8.78 12.87 0.26
N THR A 73 9.35 12.23 1.27
CA THR A 73 9.14 12.64 2.68
C THR A 73 9.74 14.02 2.94
N GLN A 74 10.97 14.27 2.49
CA GLN A 74 11.63 15.57 2.63
C GLN A 74 10.88 16.69 1.90
N MET A 75 10.26 16.39 0.75
CA MET A 75 9.35 17.31 0.08
C MET A 75 8.20 17.74 0.99
N LEU A 76 7.52 16.78 1.64
CA LEU A 76 6.43 17.08 2.59
C LEU A 76 6.95 17.89 3.78
N GLU A 77 8.10 17.53 4.34
CA GLU A 77 8.72 18.27 5.45
C GLU A 77 9.02 19.73 5.09
N ARG A 78 9.57 20.00 3.89
CA ARG A 78 9.83 21.36 3.39
C ARG A 78 8.54 22.18 3.31
N VAL A 79 7.45 21.59 2.83
CA VAL A 79 6.15 22.28 2.72
C VAL A 79 5.54 22.52 4.10
N ILE A 80 5.51 21.49 4.96
CA ILE A 80 4.83 21.53 6.26
C ILE A 80 5.59 22.40 7.27
N PHE A 81 6.92 22.23 7.36
CA PHE A 81 7.73 22.84 8.42
C PHE A 81 8.52 24.06 7.98
N ASN A 82 8.95 24.10 6.71
CA ASN A 82 9.72 25.25 6.19
C ASN A 82 8.87 26.23 5.39
N HIS A 83 7.58 25.91 5.16
CA HIS A 83 6.63 26.70 4.39
C HIS A 83 7.09 27.02 2.96
N ASP A 84 7.85 26.10 2.36
CA ASP A 84 8.19 26.19 0.94
C ASP A 84 6.91 26.07 0.08
N GLU A 85 6.89 26.79 -1.05
CA GLU A 85 5.84 26.67 -2.05
C GLU A 85 5.71 25.22 -2.53
N PRO A 86 4.52 24.58 -2.47
CA PRO A 86 4.34 23.18 -2.79
C PRO A 86 4.86 22.79 -4.19
N ASN A 87 4.61 23.64 -5.18
CA ASN A 87 5.06 23.40 -6.56
C ASN A 87 6.59 23.39 -6.67
N LYS A 88 7.27 24.24 -5.88
CA LYS A 88 8.73 24.30 -5.85
C LYS A 88 9.31 23.07 -5.17
N ALA A 89 8.78 22.69 -4.01
CA ALA A 89 9.20 21.49 -3.30
C ALA A 89 9.00 20.22 -4.15
N LEU A 90 7.87 20.12 -4.86
CA LEU A 90 7.57 19.03 -5.79
C LEU A 90 8.55 18.98 -6.94
N ALA A 91 8.81 20.11 -7.61
CA ALA A 91 9.77 20.17 -8.72
C ALA A 91 11.18 19.74 -8.28
N GLN A 92 11.59 20.11 -7.08
CA GLN A 92 12.88 19.69 -6.53
C GLN A 92 12.94 18.18 -6.26
N SER A 93 11.92 17.60 -5.60
CA SER A 93 11.87 16.15 -5.38
C SER A 93 11.85 15.37 -6.69
N GLN A 94 11.12 15.85 -7.69
CA GLN A 94 11.11 15.26 -9.02
C GLN A 94 12.51 15.25 -9.66
N GLN A 95 13.27 16.34 -9.55
CA GLN A 95 14.65 16.41 -10.05
C GLN A 95 15.57 15.43 -9.32
N GLU A 96 15.49 15.36 -7.98
CA GLU A 96 16.26 14.42 -7.16
C GLU A 96 15.96 12.96 -7.56
N ILE A 97 14.69 12.59 -7.71
CA ILE A 97 14.26 11.24 -8.12
C ILE A 97 14.71 10.93 -9.54
N ASN A 98 14.56 11.86 -10.50
CA ASN A 98 15.02 11.64 -11.87
C ASN A 98 16.53 11.40 -11.93
N ALA A 99 17.32 12.12 -11.13
CA ALA A 99 18.77 11.91 -11.06
C ALA A 99 19.14 10.56 -10.42
N LEU A 100 18.33 10.06 -9.48
CA LEU A 100 18.51 8.72 -8.89
C LEU A 100 18.18 7.59 -9.87
N LEU A 101 17.18 7.79 -10.73
CA LEU A 101 16.73 6.80 -11.71
C LEU A 101 17.55 6.79 -13.01
N ALA A 102 18.30 7.86 -13.29
CA ALA A 102 19.20 7.95 -14.44
C ALA A 102 20.56 7.24 -14.24
N ARG A 103 20.77 6.60 -13.08
CA ARG A 103 21.99 5.85 -12.74
C ARG A 103 21.77 4.36 -12.94
#